data_AF-A0A8T2JVZ5-F1
#
_entry.id   AF-A0A8T2JVZ5-F1
#
_cell.length_a   1.000
_cell.length_b   1.000
_cell.length_c   1.000
_cell.angle_alpha   90.00
_cell.angle_beta   90.00
_cell.angle_gamma   90.00
#
_symmetry.space_group_name_H-M   'P 1'
#
loop_
_entity.id
_entity.type
_entity.pdbx_description
1 polymer ?
#
loop_
_entity_poly.entity_id
_entity_poly.type
_entity_poly.pdbx_seq_one_letter_code
_entity_poly.pdbx_strand_id
1 'polypeptide(L)'
;MAALLNGKYVLVSQENLEEYLKALSINMALRKIVMLLRPEKEFEVKGNRMIIRTLTTFRNYIMDFNLGEEFKEDLSSIDGRVCKV
;
A
#
# COMPACT_ATOMS: atom_id res chain seq x y z
N MET A 1 7.85 -19.75 1.92
CA MET A 1 6.96 -19.26 0.83
C MET A 1 7.02 -17.74 0.65
N ALA A 2 6.89 -16.89 1.69
CA ALA A 2 6.93 -15.43 1.54
C ALA A 2 8.23 -14.88 0.93
N ALA A 3 9.38 -15.55 1.11
CA ALA A 3 10.67 -15.13 0.56
C ALA A 3 10.70 -14.97 -0.97
N LEU A 4 9.79 -15.63 -1.70
CA LEU A 4 9.65 -15.50 -3.17
C LEU A 4 9.08 -14.13 -3.61
N LEU A 5 8.56 -13.34 -2.67
CA LEU A 5 8.04 -12.00 -2.95
C LEU A 5 9.13 -10.94 -3.03
N ASN A 6 10.39 -11.24 -2.64
CA ASN A 6 11.48 -10.27 -2.70
C ASN A 6 11.67 -9.71 -4.11
N GLY A 7 11.66 -8.39 -4.24
CA GLY A 7 11.89 -7.74 -5.53
C GLY A 7 11.18 -6.40 -5.69
N LYS A 8 11.32 -5.84 -6.90
CA LYS A 8 10.67 -4.61 -7.33
C LYS A 8 9.66 -4.91 -8.43
N TYR A 9 8.48 -4.33 -8.30
CA TYR A 9 7.33 -4.58 -9.15
C TYR A 9 6.78 -3.24 -9.62
N VAL A 10 6.63 -3.09 -10.93
CA VAL A 10 6.02 -1.91 -11.55
C VAL A 10 4.56 -2.21 -11.85
N LEU A 11 3.67 -1.25 -11.61
CA LEU A 11 2.26 -1.40 -11.94
C LEU A 11 2.05 -1.62 -13.45
N VAL A 12 1.41 -2.73 -13.82
CA VAL A 12 1.00 -3.02 -15.20
C VAL A 12 -0.44 -2.55 -15.46
N SER A 13 -1.36 -2.92 -14.57
CA SER A 13 -2.77 -2.55 -14.66
C SER A 13 -3.38 -2.39 -13.27
N GLN A 14 -4.47 -1.64 -13.19
CA GLN A 14 -5.30 -1.52 -11.99
C GLN A 14 -6.76 -1.48 -12.40
N GLU A 15 -7.60 -2.24 -11.70
CA GLU A 15 -9.02 -2.35 -11.97
C GLU A 15 -9.80 -1.92 -10.73
N ASN A 16 -10.88 -1.18 -10.92
CA ASN A 16 -11.80 -0.76 -9.85
C ASN A 16 -11.19 0.08 -8.70
N LEU A 17 -10.00 0.68 -8.89
CA LEU A 17 -9.34 1.45 -7.83
C LEU A 17 -10.18 2.67 -7.39
N GLU A 18 -10.84 3.36 -8.31
CA GLU A 18 -11.63 4.55 -7.95
C GLU A 18 -12.79 4.21 -7.01
N GLU A 19 -13.53 3.12 -7.28
CA GLU A 19 -14.62 2.69 -6.41
C GLU A 19 -14.10 2.17 -5.06
N TYR A 20 -12.94 1.51 -5.02
CA TYR A 20 -12.27 1.15 -3.77
C TYR A 20 -11.96 2.39 -2.92
N LEU A 21 -11.32 3.41 -3.50
CA LEU A 21 -10.99 4.64 -2.78
C LEU A 21 -12.26 5.40 -2.34
N LYS A 22 -13.32 5.35 -3.14
CA LYS A 22 -14.62 5.95 -2.80
C LYS A 22 -15.28 5.23 -1.63
N ALA A 23 -15.23 3.91 -1.58
CA ALA A 23 -15.73 3.11 -0.44
C ALA A 23 -14.96 3.43 0.87
N LEU A 24 -13.69 3.81 0.75
CA LEU A 24 -12.89 4.32 1.88
C LEU A 24 -13.23 5.78 2.26
N SER A 25 -14.22 6.41 1.62
CA SER A 25 -14.58 7.82 1.81
C SER A 25 -13.48 8.82 1.46
N ILE A 26 -12.52 8.44 0.61
CA ILE A 26 -11.48 9.36 0.10
C ILE A 26 -12.12 10.37 -0.83
N ASN A 27 -11.83 11.66 -0.67
CA ASN A 27 -12.46 12.73 -1.45
C ASN A 27 -12.11 12.65 -2.95
N MET A 28 -13.02 13.17 -3.80
CA MET A 28 -12.92 13.07 -5.26
C MET A 28 -11.63 13.66 -5.84
N ALA A 29 -11.13 14.77 -5.30
CA ALA A 29 -9.90 15.40 -5.79
C ALA A 29 -8.69 14.49 -5.57
N LEU A 30 -8.56 13.91 -4.37
CA LEU A 30 -7.49 12.98 -4.05
C LEU A 30 -7.60 11.69 -4.88
N ARG A 31 -8.81 11.15 -5.09
CA ARG A 31 -9.01 9.97 -5.96
C ARG A 31 -8.49 10.22 -7.38
N LYS A 32 -8.81 11.38 -7.98
CA LYS A 32 -8.33 11.73 -9.32
C LYS A 32 -6.80 11.79 -9.40
N ILE A 33 -6.13 12.32 -8.38
CA ILE A 33 -4.65 12.33 -8.31
C ILE A 33 -4.13 10.89 -8.27
N VAL A 34 -4.67 10.06 -7.38
CA VAL A 34 -4.21 8.67 -7.20
C VAL A 34 -4.38 7.84 -8.47
N MET A 35 -5.48 8.02 -9.21
CA MET A 35 -5.73 7.30 -10.46
C MET A 35 -4.69 7.57 -11.57
N LEU A 36 -4.01 8.73 -11.51
CA LEU A 36 -2.96 9.11 -12.45
C LEU A 36 -1.59 8.52 -12.06
N LEU A 37 -1.44 8.05 -10.83
CA LEU A 37 -0.16 7.50 -10.36
C LEU A 37 0.14 6.15 -11.01
N ARG A 38 1.44 5.85 -11.05
CA ARG A 38 1.99 4.55 -11.45
C ARG A 38 2.89 4.07 -10.31
N PRO A 39 2.32 3.48 -9.25
CA PRO A 39 3.10 3.00 -8.12
C PRO A 39 4.10 1.92 -8.52
N GLU A 40 5.26 1.96 -7.90
CA GLU A 40 6.16 0.81 -7.80
C GLU A 40 5.99 0.17 -6.41
N LYS A 41 6.19 -1.14 -6.33
CA LYS A 41 6.24 -1.86 -5.06
C LYS A 41 7.58 -2.53 -4.89
N GLU A 42 8.21 -2.29 -3.74
CA GLU A 42 9.42 -2.99 -3.32
C GLU A 42 9.09 -3.85 -2.10
N PHE A 43 9.47 -5.12 -2.19
CA PHE A 43 9.27 -6.12 -1.16
C PHE A 43 10.62 -6.58 -0.62
N GLU A 44 10.76 -6.53 0.70
CA GLU A 44 11.90 -7.06 1.44
C GLU A 44 11.38 -8.02 2.52
N VAL A 45 11.70 -9.30 2.38
CA VAL A 45 11.27 -10.38 3.26
C VAL A 45 12.48 -11.02 3.90
N LYS A 46 12.57 -10.93 5.24
CA LYS A 46 13.64 -11.48 6.08
C LYS A 46 13.04 -12.35 7.17
N GLY A 47 13.01 -13.66 6.94
CA GLY A 47 12.31 -14.59 7.84
C GLY A 47 10.83 -14.26 7.91
N ASN A 48 10.35 -13.88 9.09
CA ASN A 48 8.96 -13.47 9.31
C ASN A 48 8.74 -11.96 9.13
N ARG A 49 9.80 -11.14 9.13
CA ARG A 49 9.66 -9.70 8.93
C ARG A 49 9.48 -9.40 7.45
N MET A 50 8.48 -8.59 7.13
CA MET A 50 8.12 -8.17 5.79
C MET A 50 8.02 -6.65 5.73
N ILE A 51 8.77 -6.05 4.81
CA ILE A 51 8.69 -4.64 4.49
C ILE A 51 8.14 -4.51 3.07
N ILE A 52 7.07 -3.73 2.92
CA ILE A 52 6.45 -3.42 1.64
C ILE A 52 6.46 -1.92 1.48
N ARG A 53 7.16 -1.43 0.44
CA ARG A 53 7.19 -0.01 0.08
C ARG A 53 6.35 0.19 -1.17
N THR A 54 5.25 0.91 -1.05
CA THR A 54 4.49 1.43 -2.19
C THR A 54 5.00 2.83 -2.50
N LEU A 55 5.69 2.98 -3.62
CA LEU A 55 6.40 4.19 -4.02
C LEU A 55 5.62 4.92 -5.10
N THR A 56 5.35 6.22 -4.93
CA THR A 56 4.71 7.06 -5.93
C THR A 56 5.35 8.44 -5.98
N THR A 57 5.08 9.20 -7.04
CA THR A 57 5.53 10.60 -7.15
C THR A 57 4.81 11.55 -6.20
N PHE A 58 3.67 11.14 -5.62
CA PHE A 58 2.87 11.98 -4.75
C PHE A 58 3.15 11.71 -3.26
N ARG A 59 3.02 10.44 -2.84
CA ARG A 59 3.26 10.00 -1.46
C ARG A 59 3.64 8.53 -1.43
N ASN A 60 4.66 8.21 -0.65
CA ASN A 60 5.05 6.82 -0.39
C ASN A 60 4.30 6.28 0.82
N TYR A 61 4.04 4.98 0.80
CA TYR A 61 3.44 4.24 1.90
C TYR A 61 4.28 3.01 2.22
N ILE A 62 4.63 2.82 3.49
CA ILE A 62 5.54 1.76 3.94
C ILE A 62 4.83 0.94 5.01
N MET A 63 4.76 -0.37 4.79
CA MET A 63 4.37 -1.36 5.79
C MET A 63 5.62 -2.10 6.24
N ASP A 64 5.79 -2.30 7.55
CA ASP A 64 6.89 -3.06 8.16
C ASP A 64 6.31 -3.86 9.33
N PHE A 65 6.17 -5.16 9.13
CA PHE A 65 5.42 -6.02 10.05
C PHE A 65 5.99 -7.44 10.08
N ASN A 66 5.60 -8.21 11.08
CA ASN A 66 5.90 -9.63 11.17
C ASN A 66 4.69 -10.46 10.75
N LEU A 67 4.93 -11.52 9.97
CA LEU A 67 3.88 -12.46 9.59
C LEU A 67 3.32 -13.20 10.81
N GLY A 68 2.00 -13.16 10.97
CA GLY A 68 1.28 -13.84 12.06
C GLY A 68 1.17 -13.03 13.36
N GLU A 69 1.65 -11.79 13.38
CA GLU A 69 1.57 -10.90 14.54
C GLU A 69 0.64 -9.72 14.21
N GLU A 70 -0.37 -9.49 15.06
CA GLU A 70 -1.24 -8.31 14.94
C GLU A 70 -0.41 -7.03 15.13
N PHE A 71 -0.64 -6.02 14.28
CA PHE A 71 0.01 -4.73 14.44
C PHE A 71 -0.95 -3.57 14.20
N LYS A 72 -0.58 -2.40 14.72
CA LYS A 72 -1.30 -1.14 14.51
C LYS A 72 -0.83 -0.51 13.21
N GLU A 73 -1.68 -0.53 12.20
CA GLU A 73 -1.42 0.10 10.91
C GLU A 73 -1.94 1.54 10.91
N ASP A 74 -1.05 2.50 10.69
CA ASP A 74 -1.41 3.92 10.57
C ASP A 74 -1.65 4.29 9.10
N LEU A 75 -2.92 4.46 8.74
CA LEU A 75 -3.40 4.87 7.42
C LEU A 75 -3.77 6.37 7.39
N SER A 76 -3.34 7.17 8.38
CA SER A 76 -3.66 8.60 8.47
C SER A 76 -3.31 9.36 7.20
N SER A 77 -2.24 8.93 6.52
CA SER A 77 -1.78 9.56 5.28
C SER A 77 -2.50 9.12 4.00
N ILE A 78 -3.38 8.11 4.11
CA ILE A 78 -4.16 7.54 3.01
C ILE A 78 -5.64 7.93 3.16
N ASP A 79 -6.27 7.50 4.25
CA ASP A 79 -7.71 7.66 4.48
C ASP A 79 -8.07 8.20 5.88
N GLY A 80 -7.07 8.54 6.69
CA GLY A 80 -7.27 9.11 8.03
C GLY A 80 -7.52 8.07 9.13
N ARG A 81 -7.42 6.77 8.83
CA ARG A 81 -7.74 5.71 9.78
C ARG A 81 -6.51 5.09 10.43
N VAL A 82 -6.77 4.38 11.52
CA VAL A 82 -5.82 3.49 12.17
C VAL A 82 -6.49 2.14 12.31
N CYS A 83 -5.85 1.09 11.80
CA CYS A 83 -6.38 -0.27 11.79
C CYS A 83 -5.57 -1.17 12.72
N LYS A 84 -6.21 -2.23 13.20
CA LYS A 84 -5.54 -3.42 13.73
C LYS A 84 -5.57 -4.47 12.63
N VAL A 85 -4.40 -4.92 12.20
CA VAL A 85 -4.19 -5.84 11.07
C VAL A 85 -3.53 -7.10 11.57
#